data_AF-A0A1M5Q0L9-F1
#
_entry.id   AF-A0A1M5Q0L9-F1
#
_cell.length_a   1.000
_cell.length_b   1.000
_cell.length_c   1.000
_cell.angle_alpha   90.00
_cell.angle_beta   90.00
_cell.angle_gamma   90.00
#
_symmetry.space_group_name_H-M   'P 1'
#
loop_
_entity.id
_entity.type
_entity.pdbx_description
1 polymer ?
#
loop_
_entity_poly.entity_id
_entity_poly.type
_entity_poly.pdbx_seq_one_letter_code
_entity_poly.pdbx_strand_id
1 'polypeptide(L)'
;MKEDDLDSFRELAESINKITQEAFLIYEAQVDIIYRNKIKNEKEIERVIDALLEYCYDDKMVFLFKRLCRYYYEINPTVTYEYVNIYRELWDDGYLDKNEDDKTK
;
A
#
# COMPACT_ATOMS: atom_id res chain seq x y z
N MET A 1 13.02 -14.56 25.97
CA MET A 1 13.48 -13.34 25.28
C MET A 1 14.06 -12.44 26.35
N LYS A 2 15.29 -11.95 26.17
CA LYS A 2 15.93 -11.06 27.16
C LYS A 2 15.40 -9.64 27.01
N GLU A 3 15.54 -8.82 28.04
CA GLU A 3 15.10 -7.42 28.06
C GLU A 3 15.81 -6.59 26.97
N ASP A 4 17.11 -6.83 26.76
CA ASP A 4 17.89 -6.23 25.67
C ASP A 4 17.35 -6.55 24.27
N ASP A 5 16.82 -7.77 24.06
CA ASP A 5 16.24 -8.16 22.77
C ASP A 5 14.98 -7.31 22.49
N LEU A 6 14.13 -7.13 23.52
CA LEU A 6 12.89 -6.36 23.43
C LEU A 6 13.15 -4.87 23.13
N ASP A 7 14.15 -4.27 23.77
CA ASP A 7 14.53 -2.89 23.49
C ASP A 7 15.03 -2.72 22.05
N SER A 8 15.84 -3.65 21.55
CA SER A 8 16.32 -3.60 20.16
C SER A 8 15.17 -3.71 19.13
N PHE A 9 14.16 -4.55 19.40
CA PHE A 9 12.96 -4.64 18.57
C PHE A 9 12.15 -3.34 18.59
N ARG A 10 12.04 -2.68 19.75
CA ARG A 10 11.34 -1.40 19.86
C ARG A 10 12.04 -0.31 19.04
N GLU A 11 13.35 -0.21 19.15
CA GLU A 11 14.14 0.77 18.37
C GLU A 11 13.99 0.57 16.86
N LEU A 12 13.97 -0.69 16.41
CA LEU A 12 13.73 -1.03 15.02
C LEU A 12 12.31 -0.64 14.57
N ALA A 13 11.29 -0.94 15.37
CA ALA A 13 9.90 -0.55 15.08
C ALA A 13 9.72 0.97 15.02
N GLU A 14 10.35 1.71 15.93
CA GLU A 14 10.35 3.18 15.91
C GLU A 14 11.03 3.74 14.67
N SER A 15 12.13 3.13 14.24
CA SER A 15 12.86 3.51 13.02
C SER A 15 12.01 3.28 11.77
N ILE A 16 11.34 2.12 11.67
CA ILE A 16 10.41 1.83 10.58
C ILE A 16 9.29 2.88 10.55
N ASN A 17 8.64 3.13 11.69
CA ASN A 17 7.56 4.11 11.80
C ASN A 17 8.00 5.50 11.33
N LYS A 18 9.22 5.93 11.69
CA LYS A 18 9.75 7.21 11.25
C LYS A 18 9.92 7.27 9.73
N ILE A 19 10.48 6.23 9.12
CA ILE A 19 10.61 6.10 7.67
C ILE A 19 9.23 6.17 7.01
N THR A 20 8.23 5.48 7.56
CA THR A 20 6.85 5.51 7.05
C THR A 20 6.25 6.91 7.10
N GLN A 21 6.44 7.66 8.19
CA GLN A 21 5.93 9.04 8.27
C GLN A 21 6.61 9.98 7.26
N GLU A 22 7.92 9.82 7.04
CA GLU A 22 8.63 10.59 6.02
C GLU A 22 8.15 10.24 4.60
N ALA A 23 7.98 8.94 4.32
CA ALA A 23 7.43 8.44 3.07
C ALA A 23 6.00 8.96 2.84
N PHE A 24 5.15 8.99 3.87
CA PHE A 24 3.80 9.51 3.77
C PHE A 24 3.75 10.94 3.22
N LEU A 25 4.59 11.84 3.73
CA LEU A 25 4.63 13.23 3.26
C LEU A 25 5.02 13.33 1.79
N ILE A 26 5.93 12.46 1.33
CA ILE A 26 6.37 12.40 -0.06
C ILE A 26 5.25 11.90 -0.97
N TYR A 27 4.62 10.77 -0.61
CA TYR A 27 3.60 10.16 -1.46
C TYR A 27 2.27 10.89 -1.42
N GLU A 28 1.90 11.52 -0.30
CA GLU A 28 0.72 12.39 -0.23
C GLU A 28 0.82 13.51 -1.27
N ALA A 29 1.97 14.20 -1.32
CA ALA A 29 2.22 15.25 -2.29
C ALA A 29 2.20 14.73 -3.73
N GLN A 30 2.77 13.55 -4.00
CA GLN A 30 2.77 12.94 -5.34
C GLN A 30 1.35 12.55 -5.79
N VAL A 31 0.57 11.91 -4.92
CA VAL A 31 -0.83 11.58 -5.19
C VAL A 31 -1.60 12.87 -5.49
N ASP A 32 -1.44 13.91 -4.68
CA ASP A 32 -2.10 15.19 -4.96
C ASP A 32 -1.70 15.84 -6.29
N ILE A 33 -0.45 15.68 -6.74
CA ILE A 33 0.00 16.13 -8.06
C ILE A 33 -0.71 15.36 -9.17
N ILE A 34 -0.78 14.02 -9.08
CA ILE A 34 -1.49 13.17 -10.04
C ILE A 34 -2.94 13.63 -10.20
N TYR A 35 -3.62 13.85 -9.07
CA TYR A 35 -5.01 14.30 -9.03
C TYR A 35 -5.20 15.70 -9.62
N ARG A 36 -4.42 16.68 -9.17
CA ARG A 36 -4.56 18.09 -9.62
C ARG A 36 -4.27 18.26 -11.10
N ASN A 37 -3.24 17.58 -11.59
CA ASN A 37 -2.83 17.67 -12.98
C ASN A 37 -3.57 16.68 -13.90
N LYS A 38 -4.45 15.84 -13.32
CA LYS A 38 -5.18 14.79 -14.03
C LYS A 38 -4.26 13.93 -14.88
N ILE A 39 -3.14 13.50 -14.28
CA ILE A 39 -2.14 12.68 -14.96
C ILE A 39 -2.80 11.37 -15.41
N LYS A 40 -2.63 11.01 -16.69
CA LYS A 40 -3.18 9.77 -17.27
C LYS A 40 -2.10 8.78 -17.72
N ASN A 41 -0.84 9.07 -17.41
CA ASN A 41 0.24 8.18 -17.75
C ASN A 41 0.19 6.95 -16.82
N GLU A 42 -0.25 5.82 -17.36
CA GLU A 42 -0.43 4.57 -16.63
C GLU A 42 0.84 4.16 -15.87
N LYS A 43 1.99 4.15 -16.55
CA LYS A 43 3.27 3.76 -15.95
C LYS A 43 3.72 4.68 -14.81
N GLU A 44 3.35 5.95 -14.87
CA GLU A 44 3.66 6.90 -13.79
C GLU A 44 2.79 6.63 -12.57
N ILE A 45 1.50 6.37 -12.77
CA ILE A 45 0.55 6.05 -11.71
C ILE A 45 0.89 4.70 -11.08
N GLU A 46 1.14 3.67 -11.90
CA GLU A 46 1.54 2.32 -11.48
C GLU A 46 2.75 2.35 -10.57
N ARG A 47 3.81 3.10 -10.94
CA ARG A 47 5.00 3.25 -10.08
C ARG A 47 4.69 3.81 -8.69
N VAL A 48 3.73 4.73 -8.60
CA VAL A 48 3.32 5.29 -7.31
C VAL A 48 2.45 4.30 -6.54
N ILE A 49 1.58 3.54 -7.22
CA ILE A 49 0.80 2.46 -6.60
C ILE A 49 1.72 1.36 -6.05
N ASP A 50 2.69 0.90 -6.84
CA ASP A 50 3.70 -0.09 -6.45
C ASP A 50 4.42 0.36 -5.19
N ALA A 51 4.88 1.61 -5.17
CA ALA A 51 5.60 2.15 -4.03
C ALA A 51 4.70 2.28 -2.79
N LEU A 52 3.43 2.65 -2.94
CA LEU A 52 2.48 2.73 -1.82
C LEU A 52 2.16 1.36 -1.21
N LEU A 53 2.13 0.29 -2.01
CA LEU A 53 1.87 -1.08 -1.55
C LEU A 53 2.91 -1.56 -0.52
N GLU A 54 4.16 -1.12 -0.63
CA GLU A 54 5.24 -1.47 0.30
C GLU A 54 4.97 -0.98 1.73
N TYR A 55 4.13 0.06 1.89
CA TYR A 55 3.83 0.68 3.18
C TYR A 55 2.42 0.41 3.69
N CYS A 56 1.67 -0.49 3.05
CA CYS A 56 0.26 -0.75 3.39
C CYS A 56 0.05 -1.48 4.73
N TYR A 57 1.10 -1.64 5.55
CA TYR A 57 1.00 -1.90 6.99
C TYR A 57 0.54 -0.68 7.82
N ASP A 58 0.64 0.54 7.26
CA ASP A 58 0.20 1.79 7.91
C ASP A 58 -1.12 2.29 7.29
N ASP A 59 -2.09 2.61 8.15
CA ASP A 59 -3.44 3.01 7.75
C ASP A 59 -3.48 4.27 6.86
N LYS A 60 -2.56 5.22 7.08
CA LYS A 60 -2.51 6.45 6.26
C LYS A 60 -1.99 6.13 4.86
N MET A 61 -1.03 5.21 4.76
CA MET A 61 -0.52 4.74 3.47
C MET A 61 -1.60 3.94 2.72
N VAL A 62 -2.36 3.10 3.41
CA VAL A 62 -3.53 2.41 2.84
C VAL A 62 -4.57 3.41 2.31
N PHE A 63 -4.78 4.53 3.00
CA PHE A 63 -5.68 5.58 2.52
C PHE A 63 -5.20 6.18 1.19
N LEU A 64 -3.91 6.52 1.08
CA LEU A 64 -3.31 7.04 -0.16
C LEU A 64 -3.39 6.01 -1.30
N PHE A 65 -3.07 4.75 -1.02
CA PHE A 65 -3.19 3.64 -1.96
C PHE A 65 -4.62 3.53 -2.51
N LYS A 66 -5.62 3.40 -1.62
CA LYS A 66 -7.03 3.29 -2.00
C LYS A 66 -7.52 4.52 -2.78
N ARG A 67 -7.03 5.71 -2.41
CA ARG A 67 -7.32 6.94 -3.14
C ARG A 67 -6.75 6.83 -4.55
N LEU A 68 -5.46 6.54 -4.73
CA LEU A 68 -4.87 6.47 -6.06
C LEU A 68 -5.49 5.35 -6.93
N CYS A 69 -5.76 4.17 -6.37
CA CYS A 69 -6.46 3.09 -7.08
C CYS A 69 -7.85 3.52 -7.59
N ARG A 70 -8.63 4.26 -6.80
CA ARG A 70 -9.94 4.78 -7.27
C ARG A 70 -9.81 5.72 -8.46
N TYR A 71 -8.77 6.54 -8.50
CA TYR A 71 -8.49 7.38 -9.66
C TYR A 71 -8.04 6.54 -10.86
N TYR A 72 -7.16 5.57 -10.61
CA TYR A 72 -6.62 4.71 -11.66
C TYR A 72 -7.67 3.78 -12.26
N TYR A 73 -8.70 3.40 -11.49
CA TYR A 73 -9.82 2.60 -11.96
C TYR A 73 -10.52 3.21 -13.17
N GLU A 74 -10.65 4.54 -13.21
CA GLU A 74 -11.25 5.28 -14.33
C GLU A 74 -10.39 5.24 -15.60
N ILE A 75 -9.12 4.83 -15.48
CA ILE A 75 -8.16 4.75 -16.58
C ILE A 75 -7.98 3.29 -17.01
N ASN A 76 -7.63 2.43 -16.06
CA ASN A 76 -7.37 1.01 -16.28
C ASN A 76 -7.96 0.17 -15.13
N PRO A 77 -9.23 -0.25 -15.26
CA PRO A 77 -9.92 -0.99 -14.20
C PRO A 77 -9.34 -2.40 -14.00
N THR A 78 -8.82 -3.03 -15.05
CA THR A 78 -8.22 -4.38 -15.00
C THR A 78 -6.97 -4.38 -14.12
N VAL A 79 -6.02 -3.49 -14.42
CA VAL A 79 -4.78 -3.40 -13.63
C VAL A 79 -5.06 -2.90 -12.21
N THR A 80 -6.03 -1.99 -12.04
CA THR A 80 -6.47 -1.58 -10.70
C THR A 80 -6.98 -2.75 -9.87
N TYR A 81 -7.73 -3.67 -10.48
CA TYR A 81 -8.21 -4.88 -9.80
C TYR A 81 -7.06 -5.78 -9.35
N GLU A 82 -6.04 -5.96 -10.21
CA GLU A 82 -4.83 -6.72 -9.86
C GLU A 82 -4.13 -6.11 -8.63
N TYR A 83 -3.97 -4.78 -8.58
CA TYR A 83 -3.40 -4.12 -7.40
C TYR A 83 -4.21 -4.30 -6.14
N VAL A 84 -5.54 -4.23 -6.22
CA VAL A 84 -6.40 -4.46 -5.06
C VAL A 84 -6.26 -5.90 -4.57
N ASN A 85 -6.09 -6.87 -5.45
CA ASN A 85 -5.86 -8.26 -5.06
C ASN A 85 -4.48 -8.45 -4.41
N ILE A 86 -3.43 -7.85 -4.99
CA ILE A 86 -2.09 -7.88 -4.39
C ILE A 86 -2.12 -7.29 -2.98
N TYR A 87 -2.81 -6.15 -2.78
CA TYR A 87 -3.00 -5.58 -1.45
C TYR A 87 -3.66 -6.58 -0.49
N ARG A 88 -4.72 -7.27 -0.92
CA ARG A 88 -5.43 -8.22 -0.06
C ARG A 88 -4.58 -9.45 0.26
N GLU A 89 -3.84 -9.97 -0.71
CA GLU A 89 -2.94 -11.11 -0.50
C GLU A 89 -1.84 -10.80 0.50
N LEU A 90 -1.34 -9.56 0.51
CA LEU A 90 -0.24 -9.14 1.39
C LEU A 90 -0.69 -8.67 2.76
N TRP A 91 -1.87 -8.03 2.86
CA TRP A 91 -2.26 -7.23 4.03
C TRP A 91 -3.67 -7.48 4.57
N ASP A 92 -4.53 -8.24 3.86
CA ASP A 92 -5.87 -8.59 4.36
C ASP A 92 -5.82 -10.00 4.96
N ASP A 93 -5.65 -10.06 6.28
CA ASP A 93 -5.50 -11.31 7.06
C ASP A 93 -6.60 -12.34 6.76
N GLY A 94 -7.80 -11.91 6.36
CA GLY A 94 -8.94 -12.79 6.04
C GLY A 94 -9.05 -13.19 4.57
N TYR A 95 -8.08 -12.83 3.72
CA TYR A 95 -8.12 -13.11 2.29
C TYR A 95 -7.55 -14.48 1.93
N LEU A 96 -6.49 -14.92 2.62
CA LEU A 96 -5.87 -16.22 2.36
C LEU A 96 -6.79 -17.37 2.79
N ASP A 97 -7.45 -17.24 3.95
CA ASP A 97 -8.39 -18.23 4.49
C ASP A 97 -9.58 -18.49 3.54
N LYS A 98 -10.03 -17.49 2.77
CA LYS A 98 -11.17 -17.65 1.84
C LYS A 98 -10.80 -18.30 0.51
N ASN A 99 -9.54 -18.22 0.09
CA ASN A 99 -9.09 -18.75 -1.20
C ASN A 99 -8.68 -20.23 -1.12
N GLU A 100 -8.39 -20.76 0.06
CA GLU A 100 -8.17 -22.21 0.25
C GLU A 100 -9.46 -23.03 0.06
N ASP A 101 -10.61 -22.47 0.48
CA ASP A 101 -11.93 -23.07 0.29
C ASP A 101 -12.41 -23.06 -1.17
N ASP A 102 -11.92 -22.14 -2.01
CA ASP A 102 -12.29 -22.04 -3.44
C ASP A 102 -11.41 -22.91 -4.35
N LYS A 103 -10.24 -23.34 -3.85
CA LYS A 103 -9.35 -24.30 -4.56
C LYS A 103 -9.73 -25.76 -4.35
N THR A 104 -10.70 -26.05 -3.47
CA THR A 104 -11.15 -27.41 -3.13
C THR A 104 -12.52 -27.79 -3.72
N LYS A 105 -13.09 -26.96 -4.62
CA LYS A 105 -14.35 -27.25 -5.33
C LYS A 105 -14.19 -27.42 -6.84
#